data_AF-A0ABD0RKN7-F1
#
_entry.id   AF-A0ABD0RKN7-F1
#
_cell.length_a   1.000
_cell.length_b   1.000
_cell.length_c   1.000
_cell.angle_alpha   90.00
_cell.angle_beta   90.00
_cell.angle_gamma   90.00
#
_symmetry.space_group_name_H-M   'P 1'
#
loop_
_entity.id
_entity.type
_entity.pdbx_description
1 polymer ?
#
loop_
_entity_poly.entity_id
_entity_poly.type
_entity_poly.pdbx_seq_one_letter_code
_entity_poly.pdbx_strand_id
1 'polypeptide(L)'
;MKTQCKIKLKTKKFKKLRPKKLRAYIPNEGQTLSPEDLLKWQDKNILIIGKPGVGKTTVVQEMLRLWAEKDDREIDYMFYFDESVLAHNSVASLESLLFDVYKKTTEKDRKEVFQDIEENSDNVVIVFDCVMNLEENSILWKIMNHELLPDAKIVITCRSEVEDDPLFSDWPTRRVYVQGFSEESIKTYYESMLGHDPVLLDVILKNQELFSLSHVPFYAFMIVNVIKFKNDTVYNHPHTVTEINIQIFRLAAKKHGNRQNKQIDEYLKERKDQIHPLMENAFNATMKKCLNLPDFSSDETDICHAFLKMITTTDSPTSATTYCAFLHNTMQEFFSALWLLGHPDEIDKVLQLCQTEEHKHMRHVLSFLCGLLSEHNIKLLKCLFPEDQIKKTSDWLIEKFLDTFLQPQSESEEFDLLYVCQCLYELQSPKACLMFLEKMDHRLEPEVDLDPHQCCALSYVIGQSRDKEVYVNLEDCNVTDVGMDMMLSCSPNIRY
;
A
#
# COMPACT_ATOMS: atom_id res chain seq x y z
N MET A 1 2.13 -15.43 69.12
CA MET A 1 3.13 -14.98 68.14
C MET A 1 2.75 -15.54 66.78
N LYS A 2 2.79 -14.68 65.75
CA LYS A 2 2.03 -14.77 64.50
C LYS A 2 2.43 -15.94 63.59
N THR A 3 1.43 -16.70 63.16
CA THR A 3 1.46 -17.68 62.07
C THR A 3 1.51 -16.94 60.73
N GLN A 4 2.61 -17.04 59.98
CA GLN A 4 2.71 -16.47 58.63
C GLN A 4 2.02 -17.40 57.62
N CYS A 5 0.88 -16.94 57.12
CA CYS A 5 0.13 -17.56 56.03
C CYS A 5 0.85 -17.27 54.71
N LYS A 6 1.39 -18.29 54.06
CA LYS A 6 1.93 -18.21 52.68
C LYS A 6 0.78 -18.06 51.69
N ILE A 7 0.58 -16.85 51.18
CA ILE A 7 -0.31 -16.62 50.04
C ILE A 7 0.44 -17.04 48.77
N LYS A 8 0.12 -18.23 48.25
CA LYS A 8 0.44 -18.63 46.88
C LYS A 8 -0.41 -17.78 45.93
N LEU A 9 0.17 -16.78 45.29
CA LEU A 9 -0.41 -16.14 44.11
C LEU A 9 -0.43 -17.16 42.98
N LYS A 10 -1.59 -17.81 42.78
CA LYS A 10 -1.88 -18.53 41.55
C LYS A 10 -2.01 -17.49 40.44
N THR A 11 -1.06 -17.46 39.52
CA THR A 11 -1.20 -16.81 38.22
C THR A 11 -2.43 -17.41 37.53
N LYS A 12 -3.55 -16.68 37.57
CA LYS A 12 -4.70 -16.97 36.72
C LYS A 12 -4.23 -16.76 35.28
N LYS A 13 -4.21 -17.83 34.48
CA LYS A 13 -4.18 -17.72 33.02
C LYS A 13 -5.40 -16.91 32.61
N PHE A 14 -5.21 -15.64 32.29
CA PHE A 14 -6.21 -14.84 31.63
C PHE A 14 -6.39 -15.41 30.21
N LYS A 15 -7.64 -15.70 29.83
CA LYS A 15 -7.95 -16.05 28.45
C LYS A 15 -7.67 -14.80 27.61
N LYS A 16 -6.59 -14.84 26.81
CA LYS A 16 -6.30 -13.85 25.76
C LYS A 16 -7.56 -13.72 24.89
N LEU A 17 -8.13 -12.52 24.80
CA LEU A 17 -9.03 -12.17 23.70
C LEU A 17 -8.12 -11.99 22.49
N ARG A 18 -8.00 -13.04 21.66
CA ARG A 18 -7.21 -13.00 20.44
C ARG A 18 -7.80 -11.91 19.53
N PRO A 19 -6.99 -10.94 19.05
CA PRO A 19 -7.36 -10.19 17.86
C PRO A 19 -7.70 -11.21 16.75
N LYS A 20 -8.75 -10.95 15.95
CA LYS A 20 -8.98 -11.76 14.75
C LYS A 20 -7.73 -11.66 13.90
N LYS A 21 -7.10 -12.79 13.59
CA LYS A 21 -5.89 -12.85 12.76
C LYS A 21 -6.14 -12.08 11.46
N LEU A 22 -5.42 -10.99 11.24
CA LEU A 22 -5.23 -10.46 9.89
C LEU A 22 -4.63 -11.63 9.08
N ARG A 23 -5.41 -12.21 8.18
CA ARG A 23 -4.95 -13.33 7.36
C ARG A 23 -3.82 -12.80 6.49
N ALA A 24 -2.67 -13.45 6.48
CA ALA A 24 -1.68 -13.05 5.49
C ALA A 24 -2.23 -13.37 4.11
N TYR A 25 -2.02 -12.42 3.21
CA TYR A 25 -2.26 -12.54 1.79
C TYR A 25 -1.12 -13.37 1.19
N ILE A 26 -0.98 -14.59 1.70
CA ILE A 26 -0.01 -15.58 1.25
C ILE A 26 -0.53 -16.15 -0.08
N PRO A 27 0.20 -15.97 -1.20
CA PRO A 27 -0.15 -16.63 -2.46
C PRO A 27 -0.17 -18.14 -2.24
N ASN A 28 -1.33 -18.76 -2.41
CA ASN A 28 -1.48 -20.21 -2.41
C ASN A 28 -1.96 -20.66 -3.79
N GLU A 29 -1.46 -21.80 -4.25
CA GLU A 29 -1.84 -22.42 -5.54
C GLU A 29 -3.26 -23.04 -5.52
N GLY A 30 -4.19 -22.49 -4.72
CA GLY A 30 -5.57 -22.96 -4.62
C GLY A 30 -6.40 -22.70 -5.89
N GLN A 31 -7.71 -22.94 -5.82
CA GLN A 31 -8.63 -22.69 -6.94
C GLN A 31 -8.44 -21.28 -7.50
N THR A 32 -7.90 -21.21 -8.72
CA THR A 32 -7.68 -19.97 -9.46
C THR A 32 -9.02 -19.46 -9.96
N LEU A 33 -9.57 -18.46 -9.29
CA LEU A 33 -10.70 -17.67 -9.78
C LEU A 33 -10.19 -16.69 -10.83
N SER A 34 -10.73 -16.74 -12.04
CA SER A 34 -10.44 -15.75 -13.07
C SER A 34 -11.35 -14.52 -12.94
N PRO A 35 -10.94 -13.34 -13.44
CA PRO A 35 -11.83 -12.18 -13.55
C PRO A 35 -13.13 -12.48 -14.33
N GLU A 36 -13.07 -13.37 -15.33
CA GLU A 36 -14.24 -13.83 -16.08
C GLU A 36 -15.23 -14.61 -15.20
N ASP A 37 -14.71 -15.45 -14.29
CA ASP A 37 -15.56 -16.18 -13.34
C ASP A 37 -16.31 -15.21 -12.43
N LEU A 38 -15.67 -14.10 -12.00
CA LEU A 38 -16.31 -13.08 -11.16
C LEU A 38 -17.48 -12.39 -11.88
N LEU A 39 -17.31 -12.12 -13.19
CA LEU A 39 -18.39 -11.57 -14.02
C LEU A 39 -19.56 -12.53 -14.14
N LYS A 40 -19.31 -13.83 -14.34
CA LYS A 40 -20.34 -14.86 -14.51
C LYS A 40 -20.92 -15.41 -13.21
N TRP A 41 -20.33 -15.03 -12.08
CA TRP A 41 -20.71 -15.55 -10.77
C TRP A 41 -22.16 -15.20 -10.39
N GLN A 42 -22.84 -16.03 -9.60
CA GLN A 42 -24.24 -15.77 -9.21
C GLN A 42 -24.39 -14.77 -8.06
N ASP A 43 -23.35 -14.60 -7.26
CA ASP A 43 -23.31 -13.68 -6.12
C ASP A 43 -23.39 -12.23 -6.61
N LYS A 44 -24.34 -11.47 -6.04
CA LYS A 44 -24.55 -10.05 -6.37
C LYS A 44 -23.53 -9.14 -5.71
N ASN A 45 -23.06 -9.46 -4.50
CA ASN A 45 -22.12 -8.61 -3.75
C ASN A 45 -20.75 -9.30 -3.64
N ILE A 46 -19.78 -8.78 -4.39
CA ILE A 46 -18.41 -9.30 -4.41
C ILE A 46 -17.49 -8.26 -3.77
N LEU A 47 -16.78 -8.67 -2.72
CA LEU A 47 -15.74 -7.87 -2.09
C LEU A 47 -14.36 -8.44 -2.44
N ILE A 48 -13.56 -7.65 -3.15
CA ILE A 48 -12.19 -7.97 -3.56
C ILE A 48 -11.21 -7.29 -2.61
N ILE A 49 -10.43 -8.09 -1.90
CA ILE A 49 -9.62 -7.66 -0.77
C ILE A 49 -8.15 -7.97 -1.06
N GLY A 50 -7.24 -7.10 -0.61
CA GLY A 50 -5.83 -7.23 -0.94
C GLY A 50 -4.97 -6.11 -0.36
N LYS A 51 -3.68 -6.39 -0.14
CA LYS A 51 -2.69 -5.39 0.24
C LYS A 51 -2.56 -4.25 -0.80
N PRO A 52 -2.04 -3.07 -0.42
CA PRO A 52 -1.72 -2.01 -1.39
C PRO A 52 -0.81 -2.53 -2.52
N GLY A 53 -1.09 -2.14 -3.77
CA GLY A 53 -0.28 -2.53 -4.94
C GLY A 53 -0.42 -3.99 -5.41
N VAL A 54 -1.24 -4.82 -4.75
CA VAL A 54 -1.34 -6.26 -5.07
C VAL A 54 -2.07 -6.57 -6.39
N GLY A 55 -2.71 -5.58 -7.01
CA GLY A 55 -3.40 -5.73 -8.31
C GLY A 55 -4.92 -5.79 -8.27
N LYS A 56 -5.58 -5.38 -7.17
CA LYS A 56 -7.05 -5.30 -7.07
C LYS A 56 -7.70 -4.51 -8.22
N THR A 57 -7.21 -3.29 -8.45
CA THR A 57 -7.63 -2.44 -9.57
C THR A 57 -7.41 -3.13 -10.91
N THR A 58 -6.28 -3.84 -11.08
CA THR A 58 -6.01 -4.59 -12.32
C THR A 58 -7.01 -5.73 -12.53
N VAL A 59 -7.44 -6.42 -11.47
CA VAL A 59 -8.48 -7.45 -11.55
C VAL A 59 -9.79 -6.86 -12.08
N VAL A 60 -10.26 -5.74 -11.51
CA VAL A 60 -11.52 -5.12 -11.96
C VAL A 60 -11.41 -4.46 -13.33
N GLN A 61 -10.24 -3.93 -13.70
CA GLN A 61 -9.98 -3.46 -15.05
C GLN A 61 -10.00 -4.61 -16.06
N GLU A 62 -9.50 -5.78 -15.70
CA GLU A 62 -9.59 -6.97 -16.54
C GLU A 62 -11.02 -7.47 -16.66
N MET A 63 -11.83 -7.39 -15.59
CA MET A 63 -13.28 -7.61 -15.68
C MET A 63 -13.92 -6.65 -16.68
N LEU A 64 -13.60 -5.36 -16.60
CA LEU A 64 -14.13 -4.36 -17.54
C LEU A 64 -13.72 -4.64 -18.98
N ARG A 65 -12.46 -5.03 -19.21
CA ARG A 65 -11.94 -5.40 -20.53
C ARG A 65 -12.68 -6.61 -21.12
N LEU A 66 -12.80 -7.68 -20.34
CA LEU A 66 -13.51 -8.90 -20.74
C LEU A 66 -14.99 -8.64 -21.02
N TRP A 67 -15.63 -7.80 -20.21
CA TRP A 67 -17.00 -7.36 -20.46
C TRP A 67 -17.12 -6.55 -21.76
N ALA A 68 -16.21 -5.60 -22.00
CA ALA A 68 -16.24 -4.76 -23.20
C ALA A 68 -15.94 -5.52 -24.50
N GLU A 69 -15.18 -6.61 -24.42
CA GLU A 69 -14.79 -7.45 -25.57
C GLU A 69 -15.74 -8.64 -25.82
N LYS A 70 -16.75 -8.85 -24.97
CA LYS A 70 -17.65 -9.99 -25.13
C LYS A 70 -18.48 -9.84 -26.41
N ASP A 71 -18.59 -10.94 -27.16
CA ASP A 71 -19.42 -11.01 -28.36
C ASP A 71 -20.80 -11.55 -27.99
N ASP A 72 -21.57 -10.73 -27.26
CA ASP A 72 -22.91 -11.09 -26.81
C ASP A 72 -23.98 -10.20 -27.46
N ARG A 73 -25.16 -10.79 -27.71
CA ARG A 73 -26.31 -10.10 -28.30
C ARG A 73 -27.23 -9.49 -27.26
N GLU A 74 -27.09 -9.90 -26.00
CA GLU A 74 -27.87 -9.39 -24.89
C GLU A 74 -27.33 -8.04 -24.42
N ILE A 75 -28.24 -7.10 -24.15
CA ILE A 75 -27.91 -5.76 -23.68
C ILE A 75 -27.62 -5.85 -22.19
N ASP A 76 -26.43 -5.40 -21.79
CA ASP A 76 -26.04 -5.27 -20.39
C ASP A 76 -25.16 -4.03 -20.18
N TYR A 77 -24.91 -3.68 -18.92
CA TYR A 77 -24.26 -2.43 -18.56
C TYR A 77 -23.20 -2.68 -17.48
N MET A 78 -22.02 -2.08 -17.64
CA MET A 78 -20.98 -2.07 -16.62
C MET A 78 -20.49 -0.64 -16.35
N PHE A 79 -20.50 -0.24 -15.08
CA PHE A 79 -20.03 1.07 -14.61
C PHE A 79 -18.84 0.89 -13.66
N TYR A 80 -17.75 1.63 -13.87
CA TYR A 80 -16.51 1.51 -13.10
C TYR A 80 -16.16 2.83 -12.41
N PHE A 81 -16.42 2.97 -11.11
CA PHE A 81 -16.10 4.18 -10.36
C PHE A 81 -14.80 3.99 -9.58
N ASP A 82 -13.80 4.82 -9.87
CA ASP A 82 -12.55 4.83 -9.10
C ASP A 82 -12.64 5.71 -7.84
N GLU A 83 -11.68 5.52 -6.93
CA GLU A 83 -11.59 6.24 -5.65
C GLU A 83 -11.69 7.76 -5.78
N SER A 84 -11.19 8.33 -6.88
CA SER A 84 -11.27 9.77 -7.10
C SER A 84 -12.68 10.22 -7.48
N VAL A 85 -13.39 9.48 -8.33
CA VAL A 85 -14.80 9.76 -8.63
C VAL A 85 -15.65 9.59 -7.39
N LEU A 86 -15.38 8.56 -6.58
CA LEU A 86 -16.11 8.27 -5.33
C LEU A 86 -15.90 9.35 -4.26
N ALA A 87 -14.71 9.96 -4.20
CA ALA A 87 -14.43 11.08 -3.30
C ALA A 87 -15.25 12.34 -3.62
N HIS A 88 -15.87 12.42 -4.79
CA HIS A 88 -16.76 13.51 -5.21
C HIS A 88 -18.23 13.10 -5.04
N ASN A 89 -18.68 13.05 -3.79
CA ASN A 89 -20.06 12.68 -3.41
C ASN A 89 -21.12 13.77 -3.70
N SER A 90 -20.82 14.78 -4.52
CA SER A 90 -21.75 15.88 -4.85
C SER A 90 -22.75 15.55 -5.94
N VAL A 91 -22.79 14.30 -6.39
CA VAL A 91 -23.71 13.86 -7.44
C VAL A 91 -25.14 13.84 -6.90
N ALA A 92 -26.06 14.51 -7.59
CA ALA A 92 -27.41 14.77 -7.08
C ALA A 92 -28.40 13.61 -7.35
N SER A 93 -28.12 12.73 -8.32
CA SER A 93 -29.01 11.62 -8.71
C SER A 93 -28.25 10.41 -9.24
N LEU A 94 -28.88 9.23 -9.20
CA LEU A 94 -28.34 8.01 -9.84
C LEU A 94 -28.04 8.26 -11.33
N GLU A 95 -28.97 8.88 -12.04
CA GLU A 95 -28.80 9.21 -13.46
C GLU A 95 -27.58 10.09 -13.71
N SER A 96 -27.31 11.08 -12.86
CA SER A 96 -26.09 11.91 -13.00
C SER A 96 -24.81 11.11 -12.75
N LEU A 97 -24.83 10.19 -11.78
CA LEU A 97 -23.70 9.32 -11.49
C LEU A 97 -23.33 8.43 -12.68
N LEU A 98 -24.34 7.84 -13.33
CA LEU A 98 -24.12 6.89 -14.42
C LEU A 98 -23.65 7.57 -15.71
N PHE A 99 -24.20 8.74 -16.05
CA PHE A 99 -23.96 9.36 -17.37
C PHE A 99 -22.94 10.50 -17.34
N ASP A 100 -22.91 11.33 -16.30
CA ASP A 100 -22.07 12.54 -16.31
C ASP A 100 -20.59 12.23 -16.09
N VAL A 101 -20.26 11.06 -15.53
CA VAL A 101 -18.89 10.60 -15.31
C VAL A 101 -18.22 10.12 -16.61
N TYR A 102 -18.95 9.42 -17.49
CA TYR A 102 -18.33 8.76 -18.67
C TYR A 102 -18.70 9.39 -20.02
N LYS A 103 -19.92 9.90 -20.21
CA LYS A 103 -20.33 10.40 -21.54
C LYS A 103 -21.59 11.28 -21.51
N LYS A 104 -21.49 12.47 -22.11
CA LYS A 104 -22.67 13.27 -22.48
C LYS A 104 -23.39 12.64 -23.68
N THR A 105 -24.43 11.86 -23.42
CA THR A 105 -25.39 11.37 -24.43
C THR A 105 -26.42 12.46 -24.76
N THR A 106 -27.18 12.28 -25.85
CA THR A 106 -28.32 13.18 -26.09
C THR A 106 -29.39 12.93 -25.02
N GLU A 107 -30.12 13.97 -24.61
CA GLU A 107 -31.15 13.88 -23.56
C GLU A 107 -32.22 12.80 -23.82
N LYS A 108 -32.51 12.52 -25.10
CA LYS A 108 -33.49 11.49 -25.47
C LYS A 108 -32.92 10.09 -25.24
N ASP A 109 -31.71 9.83 -25.73
CA ASP A 109 -31.04 8.53 -25.57
C ASP A 109 -30.75 8.26 -24.08
N ARG A 110 -30.39 9.30 -23.32
CA ARG A 110 -30.13 9.22 -21.88
C ARG A 110 -31.34 8.67 -21.11
N LYS A 111 -32.54 9.17 -21.37
CA LYS A 111 -33.76 8.75 -20.68
C LYS A 111 -34.16 7.32 -21.02
N GLU A 112 -34.11 6.94 -22.30
CA GLU A 112 -34.47 5.59 -22.75
C GLU A 112 -33.51 4.56 -22.15
N VAL A 113 -32.19 4.84 -22.16
CA VAL A 113 -31.19 3.94 -21.57
C VAL A 113 -31.30 3.89 -20.04
N PHE A 114 -31.55 5.04 -19.38
CA PHE A 114 -31.72 5.05 -17.92
C PHE A 114 -32.93 4.22 -17.48
N GLN A 115 -34.05 4.33 -18.21
CA GLN A 115 -35.23 3.52 -17.93
C GLN A 115 -34.95 2.01 -18.10
N ASP A 116 -34.21 1.62 -19.13
CA ASP A 116 -33.83 0.22 -19.34
C ASP A 116 -32.95 -0.32 -18.20
N ILE A 117 -31.99 0.49 -17.72
CA ILE A 117 -31.14 0.17 -16.57
C ILE A 117 -31.97 -0.04 -15.29
N GLU A 118 -32.98 0.79 -15.05
CA GLU A 118 -33.86 0.66 -13.88
C GLU A 118 -34.77 -0.56 -13.98
N GLU A 119 -35.30 -0.87 -15.16
CA GLU A 119 -36.21 -2.00 -15.41
C GLU A 119 -35.48 -3.35 -15.44
N ASN A 120 -34.22 -3.38 -15.89
CA ASN A 120 -33.41 -4.59 -16.08
C ASN A 120 -32.12 -4.57 -15.25
N SER A 121 -32.24 -4.21 -13.96
CA SER A 121 -31.07 -4.02 -13.10
C SER A 121 -30.22 -5.28 -12.90
N ASP A 122 -30.73 -6.48 -13.18
CA ASP A 122 -30.01 -7.75 -13.17
C ASP A 122 -28.91 -7.85 -14.23
N ASN A 123 -29.02 -7.05 -15.30
CA ASN A 123 -28.00 -6.92 -16.35
C ASN A 123 -26.99 -5.80 -16.06
N VAL A 124 -26.94 -5.28 -14.83
CA VAL A 124 -26.07 -4.17 -14.46
C VAL A 124 -24.98 -4.62 -13.51
N VAL A 125 -23.73 -4.30 -13.84
CA VAL A 125 -22.56 -4.48 -12.97
C VAL A 125 -22.01 -3.11 -12.56
N ILE A 126 -21.90 -2.86 -11.26
CA ILE A 126 -21.31 -1.63 -10.71
C ILE A 126 -20.04 -1.99 -9.94
N VAL A 127 -18.92 -1.40 -10.34
CA VAL A 127 -17.64 -1.52 -9.67
C VAL A 127 -17.36 -0.24 -8.89
N PHE A 128 -17.07 -0.39 -7.60
CA PHE A 128 -16.50 0.66 -6.77
C PHE A 128 -15.06 0.28 -6.41
N ASP A 129 -14.08 0.89 -7.07
CA ASP A 129 -12.67 0.58 -6.89
C ASP A 129 -12.03 1.45 -5.79
N CYS A 130 -11.46 0.78 -4.78
CA CYS A 130 -10.80 1.35 -3.61
C CYS A 130 -11.73 2.17 -2.69
N VAL A 131 -12.90 1.60 -2.35
CA VAL A 131 -13.82 2.23 -1.38
C VAL A 131 -13.19 2.21 0.02
N MET A 132 -13.00 3.41 0.59
CA MET A 132 -12.50 3.56 1.96
C MET A 132 -13.53 4.08 2.95
N ASN A 133 -14.53 4.84 2.49
CA ASN A 133 -15.64 5.33 3.32
C ASN A 133 -16.84 5.60 2.41
N LEU A 134 -18.03 5.16 2.81
CA LEU A 134 -19.29 5.54 2.16
C LEU A 134 -20.10 6.35 3.17
N GLU A 135 -20.43 7.58 2.80
CA GLU A 135 -21.34 8.39 3.60
C GLU A 135 -22.72 7.74 3.63
N GLU A 136 -23.28 7.57 4.82
CA GLU A 136 -24.64 7.03 4.99
C GLU A 136 -25.64 7.86 4.17
N ASN A 137 -26.58 7.18 3.52
CA ASN A 137 -27.62 7.76 2.67
C ASN A 137 -27.14 8.45 1.37
N SER A 138 -25.84 8.43 1.07
CA SER A 138 -25.33 8.81 -0.26
C SER A 138 -25.89 7.90 -1.36
N ILE A 139 -25.80 8.31 -2.63
CA ILE A 139 -26.24 7.47 -3.76
C ILE A 139 -25.47 6.15 -3.78
N LEU A 140 -24.16 6.21 -3.54
CA LEU A 140 -23.29 5.04 -3.46
C LEU A 140 -23.74 4.09 -2.36
N TRP A 141 -24.10 4.63 -1.19
CA TRP A 141 -24.68 3.84 -0.09
C TRP A 141 -25.98 3.15 -0.50
N LYS A 142 -26.88 3.86 -1.20
CA LYS A 142 -28.17 3.31 -1.65
C LYS A 142 -28.01 2.24 -2.72
N ILE A 143 -27.06 2.41 -3.65
CA ILE A 143 -26.69 1.37 -4.62
C ILE A 143 -26.14 0.15 -3.88
N MET A 144 -25.16 0.35 -3.00
CA MET A 144 -24.54 -0.73 -2.22
C MET A 144 -25.58 -1.56 -1.44
N ASN A 145 -26.59 -0.92 -0.86
CA ASN A 145 -27.66 -1.58 -0.11
C ASN A 145 -28.81 -2.10 -0.98
N HIS A 146 -28.70 -2.04 -2.32
CA HIS A 146 -29.75 -2.46 -3.26
C HIS A 146 -31.07 -1.69 -3.09
N GLU A 147 -31.04 -0.48 -2.50
CA GLU A 147 -32.17 0.44 -2.49
C GLU A 147 -32.37 1.08 -3.88
N LEU A 148 -31.26 1.24 -4.61
CA LEU A 148 -31.22 1.59 -6.02
C LEU A 148 -30.60 0.42 -6.79
N LEU A 149 -31.18 0.08 -7.94
CA LEU A 149 -30.76 -1.05 -8.79
C LEU A 149 -30.74 -2.39 -8.02
N PRO A 150 -31.91 -2.89 -7.58
CA PRO A 150 -32.04 -3.96 -6.59
C PRO A 150 -31.50 -5.33 -7.04
N ASP A 151 -31.33 -5.53 -8.35
CA ASP A 151 -30.81 -6.78 -8.89
C ASP A 151 -29.39 -6.68 -9.44
N ALA A 152 -28.76 -5.50 -9.39
CA ALA A 152 -27.43 -5.28 -9.90
C ALA A 152 -26.37 -6.10 -9.18
N LYS A 153 -25.30 -6.44 -9.91
CA LYS A 153 -24.07 -6.97 -9.31
C LYS A 153 -23.18 -5.81 -8.88
N ILE A 154 -22.74 -5.83 -7.64
CA ILE A 154 -21.88 -4.82 -7.03
C ILE A 154 -20.54 -5.46 -6.68
N VAL A 155 -19.46 -4.89 -7.22
CA VAL A 155 -18.10 -5.31 -6.97
C VAL A 155 -17.37 -4.17 -6.26
N ILE A 156 -16.92 -4.43 -5.03
CA ILE A 156 -16.16 -3.45 -4.26
C ILE A 156 -14.73 -3.96 -4.13
N THR A 157 -13.74 -3.11 -4.39
CA THR A 157 -12.36 -3.41 -3.98
C THR A 157 -12.00 -2.62 -2.72
N CYS A 158 -11.33 -3.27 -1.79
CA CYS A 158 -10.90 -2.63 -0.55
C CYS A 158 -9.52 -3.13 -0.08
N ARG A 159 -8.89 -2.36 0.80
CA ARG A 159 -7.63 -2.76 1.43
C ARG A 159 -7.88 -3.78 2.53
N SER A 160 -6.87 -4.60 2.84
CA SER A 160 -6.94 -5.58 3.93
C SER A 160 -7.26 -4.97 5.30
N GLU A 161 -6.83 -3.73 5.52
CA GLU A 161 -6.97 -2.98 6.76
C GLU A 161 -8.41 -2.52 7.02
N VAL A 162 -9.25 -2.50 5.98
CA VAL A 162 -10.66 -2.11 6.06
C VAL A 162 -11.60 -3.32 5.88
N GLU A 163 -11.07 -4.54 5.81
CA GLU A 163 -11.87 -5.76 5.65
C GLU A 163 -12.85 -5.98 6.82
N ASP A 164 -12.42 -5.66 8.04
CA ASP A 164 -13.21 -5.80 9.27
C ASP A 164 -14.12 -4.59 9.54
N ASP A 165 -14.23 -3.64 8.60
CA ASP A 165 -15.16 -2.53 8.73
C ASP A 165 -16.60 -3.07 8.90
N PRO A 166 -17.38 -2.57 9.88
CA PRO A 166 -18.78 -2.96 10.06
C PRO A 166 -19.61 -2.91 8.77
N LEU A 167 -19.27 -1.99 7.86
CA LEU A 167 -19.86 -1.87 6.53
C LEU A 167 -19.85 -3.18 5.73
N PHE A 168 -18.79 -3.97 5.86
CA PHE A 168 -18.56 -5.19 5.10
C PHE A 168 -18.79 -6.47 5.89
N SER A 169 -19.31 -6.37 7.12
CA SER A 169 -19.53 -7.53 7.98
C SER A 169 -20.53 -8.53 7.37
N ASP A 170 -21.72 -8.03 7.02
CA ASP A 170 -22.85 -8.82 6.50
C ASP A 170 -23.17 -8.54 5.02
N TRP A 171 -22.55 -7.52 4.42
CA TRP A 171 -22.82 -7.11 3.05
C TRP A 171 -22.35 -8.08 1.95
N PRO A 172 -21.09 -8.58 1.96
CA PRO A 172 -20.57 -9.35 0.83
C PRO A 172 -21.10 -10.78 0.84
N THR A 173 -21.79 -11.15 -0.23
CA THR A 173 -22.11 -12.56 -0.52
C THR A 173 -20.85 -13.36 -0.85
N ARG A 174 -19.82 -12.70 -1.38
CA ARG A 174 -18.54 -13.31 -1.75
C ARG A 174 -17.36 -12.43 -1.34
N ARG A 175 -16.35 -13.04 -0.72
CA ARG A 175 -15.04 -12.43 -0.49
C ARG A 175 -14.00 -13.08 -1.40
N VAL A 176 -13.22 -12.27 -2.10
CA VAL A 176 -12.16 -12.69 -3.02
C VAL A 176 -10.87 -12.03 -2.58
N TYR A 177 -9.81 -12.82 -2.38
CA TYR A 177 -8.52 -12.32 -1.91
C TYR A 177 -7.54 -12.28 -3.06
N VAL A 178 -7.02 -11.10 -3.39
CA VAL A 178 -5.94 -10.93 -4.37
C VAL A 178 -4.62 -11.09 -3.64
N GLN A 179 -3.87 -12.13 -3.98
CA GLN A 179 -2.67 -12.53 -3.27
C GLN A 179 -1.37 -12.05 -3.94
N GLY A 180 -1.44 -11.56 -5.18
CA GLY A 180 -0.28 -11.07 -5.93
C GLY A 180 0.35 -12.15 -6.81
N PHE A 181 1.62 -11.98 -7.16
CA PHE A 181 2.32 -12.93 -8.03
C PHE A 181 2.79 -14.16 -7.27
N SER A 182 2.62 -15.33 -7.90
CA SER A 182 3.36 -16.55 -7.57
C SER A 182 4.80 -16.48 -8.05
N GLU A 183 5.66 -17.40 -7.61
CA GLU A 183 7.03 -17.53 -8.12
C GLU A 183 7.07 -17.67 -9.66
N GLU A 184 6.19 -18.51 -10.22
CA GLU A 184 6.08 -18.68 -11.66
C GLU A 184 5.67 -17.38 -12.35
N SER A 185 4.67 -16.68 -11.79
CA SER A 185 4.19 -15.40 -12.34
C SER A 185 5.25 -14.30 -12.26
N ILE A 186 6.07 -14.26 -11.21
CA ILE A 186 7.20 -13.34 -11.08
C ILE A 186 8.19 -13.59 -12.22
N LYS A 187 8.55 -14.85 -12.47
CA LYS A 187 9.46 -15.23 -13.55
C LYS A 187 8.89 -14.83 -14.91
N THR A 188 7.64 -15.19 -15.21
CA THR A 188 6.96 -14.83 -16.45
C THR A 188 6.89 -13.30 -16.63
N TYR A 189 6.60 -12.56 -15.56
CA TYR A 189 6.55 -11.10 -15.59
C TYR A 189 7.91 -10.50 -15.97
N TYR A 190 8.99 -10.92 -15.32
CA TYR A 190 10.32 -10.39 -15.63
C TYR A 190 10.82 -10.78 -17.03
N GLU A 191 10.57 -12.01 -17.47
CA GLU A 191 10.88 -12.44 -18.84
C GLU A 191 10.16 -11.58 -19.88
N SER A 192 8.87 -11.29 -19.66
CA SER A 192 8.08 -10.43 -20.55
C SER A 192 8.59 -8.99 -20.57
N MET A 193 8.97 -8.46 -19.40
CA MET A 193 9.28 -7.03 -19.24
C MET A 193 10.74 -6.66 -19.53
N LEU A 194 11.69 -7.55 -19.27
CA LEU A 194 13.13 -7.35 -19.46
C LEU A 194 13.68 -8.14 -20.64
N GLY A 195 12.89 -9.03 -21.24
CA GLY A 195 13.34 -9.96 -22.27
C GLY A 195 14.09 -11.16 -21.68
N HIS A 196 14.60 -12.01 -22.57
CA HIS A 196 15.27 -13.26 -22.21
C HIS A 196 16.79 -13.09 -22.03
N ASP A 197 17.24 -12.10 -21.25
CA ASP A 197 18.65 -12.09 -20.78
C ASP A 197 18.75 -13.03 -19.56
N PRO A 198 19.32 -14.24 -19.72
CA PRO A 198 19.37 -15.22 -18.64
C PRO A 198 20.23 -14.76 -17.48
N VAL A 199 21.24 -13.89 -17.70
CA VAL A 199 22.14 -13.43 -16.62
C VAL A 199 21.42 -12.41 -15.75
N LEU A 200 20.75 -11.44 -16.37
CA LEU A 200 19.99 -10.43 -15.65
C LEU A 200 18.83 -11.06 -14.85
N LEU A 201 18.08 -11.95 -15.49
CA LEU A 201 16.97 -12.66 -14.84
C LEU A 201 17.46 -13.50 -13.66
N ASP A 202 18.58 -14.22 -13.80
CA ASP A 202 19.17 -15.01 -12.71
C ASP A 202 19.58 -14.13 -11.53
N VAL A 203 20.16 -12.94 -11.79
CA VAL A 203 20.53 -11.98 -10.74
C VAL A 203 19.30 -11.45 -9.99
N ILE A 204 18.21 -11.15 -10.70
CA ILE A 204 16.96 -10.65 -10.07
C ILE A 204 16.29 -11.75 -9.26
N LEU A 205 16.13 -12.94 -9.85
CA LEU A 205 15.41 -14.05 -9.23
C LEU A 205 16.15 -14.65 -8.03
N LYS A 206 17.50 -14.60 -8.03
CA LYS A 206 18.31 -15.03 -6.87
C LYS A 206 18.46 -13.96 -5.79
N ASN A 207 18.11 -12.71 -6.08
CA ASN A 207 18.12 -11.66 -5.08
C ASN A 207 16.84 -11.78 -4.24
N GLN A 208 16.98 -12.31 -3.01
CA GLN A 208 15.85 -12.55 -2.10
C GLN A 208 15.04 -11.28 -1.82
N GLU A 209 15.68 -10.11 -1.72
CA GLU A 209 15.00 -8.85 -1.44
C GLU A 209 14.08 -8.45 -2.60
N LEU A 210 14.62 -8.42 -3.82
CA LEU A 210 13.87 -8.12 -5.04
C LEU A 210 12.76 -9.15 -5.24
N PHE A 211 13.07 -10.44 -5.10
CA PHE A 211 12.11 -11.51 -5.26
C PHE A 211 10.97 -11.41 -4.23
N SER A 212 11.28 -11.14 -2.96
CA SER A 212 10.28 -10.98 -1.89
C SER A 212 9.30 -9.85 -2.18
N LEU A 213 9.80 -8.72 -2.70
CA LEU A 213 8.98 -7.57 -3.08
C LEU A 213 8.11 -7.86 -4.30
N SER A 214 8.60 -8.67 -5.23
CA SER A 214 7.93 -8.95 -6.51
C SER A 214 6.67 -9.80 -6.39
N HIS A 215 6.40 -10.38 -5.23
CA HIS A 215 5.08 -10.93 -4.92
C HIS A 215 3.99 -9.85 -4.99
N VAL A 216 4.32 -8.58 -4.74
CA VAL A 216 3.42 -7.45 -4.98
C VAL A 216 3.69 -6.90 -6.39
N PRO A 217 2.75 -7.03 -7.35
CA PRO A 217 2.96 -6.62 -8.74
C PRO A 217 3.40 -5.17 -8.93
N PHE A 218 2.91 -4.25 -8.09
CA PHE A 218 3.33 -2.86 -8.12
C PHE A 218 4.84 -2.69 -7.87
N TYR A 219 5.43 -3.43 -6.93
CA TYR A 219 6.86 -3.37 -6.69
C TYR A 219 7.65 -4.04 -7.81
N ALA A 220 7.20 -5.18 -8.34
CA ALA A 220 7.80 -5.80 -9.52
C ALA A 220 7.87 -4.81 -10.70
N PHE A 221 6.79 -4.08 -10.94
CA PHE A 221 6.73 -3.01 -11.94
C PHE A 221 7.74 -1.89 -11.68
N MET A 222 7.84 -1.39 -10.44
CA MET A 222 8.82 -0.36 -10.10
C MET A 222 10.25 -0.86 -10.29
N ILE A 223 10.56 -2.09 -9.87
CA ILE A 223 11.86 -2.74 -10.02
C ILE A 223 12.28 -2.79 -11.49
N VAL A 224 11.40 -3.24 -12.40
CA VAL A 224 11.68 -3.25 -13.85
C VAL A 224 12.07 -1.85 -14.34
N ASN A 225 11.32 -0.82 -13.94
CA ASN A 225 11.61 0.56 -14.35
C ASN A 225 12.97 1.05 -13.80
N VAL A 226 13.31 0.69 -12.57
CA VAL A 226 14.61 1.03 -11.94
C VAL A 226 15.77 0.31 -12.63
N ILE A 227 15.60 -0.97 -12.97
CA ILE A 227 16.62 -1.77 -13.67
C ILE A 227 16.90 -1.20 -15.05
N LYS A 228 15.85 -0.93 -15.84
CA LYS A 228 15.98 -0.27 -17.15
C LYS A 228 16.65 1.10 -17.03
N PHE A 229 16.32 1.86 -15.97
CA PHE A 229 16.97 3.14 -15.70
C PHE A 229 18.47 3.03 -15.41
N LYS A 230 18.89 1.93 -14.77
CA LYS A 230 20.28 1.61 -14.47
C LYS A 230 20.98 0.86 -15.62
N ASN A 231 20.45 0.92 -16.85
CA ASN A 231 20.97 0.21 -18.03
C ASN A 231 21.11 -1.30 -17.78
N ASP A 232 20.06 -1.91 -17.24
CA ASP A 232 19.97 -3.35 -17.00
C ASP A 232 21.05 -3.87 -16.02
N THR A 233 21.43 -3.02 -15.06
CA THR A 233 22.36 -3.39 -13.97
C THR A 233 21.64 -3.47 -12.63
N VAL A 234 21.89 -4.57 -11.92
CA VAL A 234 21.49 -4.77 -10.52
C VAL A 234 22.74 -4.63 -9.66
N TYR A 235 22.65 -3.79 -8.63
CA TYR A 235 23.77 -3.54 -7.71
C TYR A 235 23.63 -4.38 -6.45
N ASN A 236 24.77 -4.73 -5.85
CA ASN A 236 24.88 -5.46 -4.59
C ASN A 236 24.69 -4.54 -3.38
N HIS A 237 23.57 -3.83 -3.31
CA HIS A 237 23.12 -3.11 -2.13
C HIS A 237 21.66 -3.49 -1.84
N PRO A 238 21.17 -3.23 -0.62
CA PRO A 238 19.79 -3.52 -0.27
C PRO A 238 18.80 -2.80 -1.21
N HIS A 239 17.71 -3.45 -1.61
CA HIS A 239 16.64 -2.84 -2.42
C HIS A 239 15.36 -2.70 -1.60
N THR A 240 15.34 -1.75 -0.66
CA THR A 240 14.15 -1.51 0.17
C THR A 240 13.05 -0.78 -0.61
N VAL A 241 11.81 -0.79 -0.10
CA VAL A 241 10.69 -0.08 -0.73
C VAL A 241 11.00 1.42 -0.84
N THR A 242 11.62 2.00 0.20
CA THR A 242 12.01 3.41 0.18
C THR A 242 13.05 3.70 -0.89
N GLU A 243 14.10 2.88 -1.03
CA GLU A 243 15.08 3.12 -2.07
C GLU A 243 14.44 3.08 -3.46
N ILE A 244 13.61 2.06 -3.73
CA ILE A 244 12.91 1.94 -5.02
C ILE A 244 12.08 3.20 -5.31
N ASN A 245 11.38 3.75 -4.30
CA ASN A 245 10.63 5.00 -4.45
C ASN A 245 11.53 6.21 -4.72
N ILE A 246 12.69 6.35 -4.06
CA ILE A 246 13.67 7.40 -4.35
C ILE A 246 14.15 7.31 -5.81
N GLN A 247 14.41 6.09 -6.30
CA GLN A 247 14.84 5.88 -7.69
C GLN A 247 13.73 6.23 -8.69
N ILE A 248 12.47 5.86 -8.41
CA ILE A 248 11.32 6.24 -9.25
C ILE A 248 11.11 7.76 -9.24
N PHE A 249 11.23 8.42 -8.08
CA PHE A 249 11.20 9.88 -7.98
C PHE A 249 12.26 10.54 -8.88
N ARG A 250 13.51 10.06 -8.81
CA ARG A 250 14.61 10.54 -9.66
C ARG A 250 14.40 10.25 -11.15
N LEU A 251 13.84 9.09 -11.49
CA LEU A 251 13.51 8.71 -12.86
C LEU A 251 12.42 9.62 -13.45
N ALA A 252 11.38 9.91 -12.68
CA ALA A 252 10.31 10.83 -13.06
C ALA A 252 10.87 12.24 -13.28
N ALA A 253 11.70 12.75 -12.36
CA ALA A 253 12.38 14.02 -12.50
C ALA A 253 13.28 14.07 -13.76
N LYS A 254 14.02 12.98 -14.04
CA LYS A 254 14.85 12.86 -15.25
C LYS A 254 13.99 12.97 -16.52
N LYS A 255 12.90 12.21 -16.60
CA LYS A 255 12.00 12.20 -17.75
C LYS A 255 11.35 13.57 -17.95
N HIS A 256 10.82 14.16 -16.88
CA HIS A 256 10.18 15.48 -16.91
C HIS A 256 11.15 16.57 -17.37
N GLY A 257 12.36 16.62 -16.80
CA GLY A 257 13.37 17.62 -17.17
C GLY A 257 14.13 17.31 -18.47
N ASN A 258 13.86 16.19 -19.13
CA ASN A 258 14.65 15.65 -20.26
C ASN A 258 16.18 15.72 -19.98
N ARG A 259 16.59 15.29 -18.78
CA ARG A 259 17.97 15.41 -18.29
C ARG A 259 18.76 14.11 -18.45
N GLN A 260 20.09 14.22 -18.41
CA GLN A 260 20.97 13.06 -18.27
C GLN A 260 21.17 12.68 -16.80
N ASN A 261 21.62 11.45 -16.52
CA ASN A 261 21.77 10.94 -15.15
C ASN A 261 22.61 11.87 -14.24
N LYS A 262 23.67 12.47 -14.79
CA LYS A 262 24.58 13.37 -14.04
C LYS A 262 23.95 14.72 -13.67
N GLN A 263 22.83 15.09 -14.30
CA GLN A 263 22.17 16.39 -14.16
C GLN A 263 20.93 16.33 -13.25
N ILE A 264 20.54 15.13 -12.79
CA ILE A 264 19.32 14.96 -11.99
C ILE A 264 19.40 15.77 -10.69
N ASP A 265 20.55 15.72 -9.99
CA ASP A 265 20.74 16.43 -8.72
C ASP A 265 20.63 17.94 -8.87
N GLU A 266 21.17 18.48 -9.97
CA GLU A 266 21.08 19.90 -10.30
C GLU A 266 19.64 20.28 -10.63
N TYR A 267 18.94 19.48 -11.44
CA TYR A 267 17.55 19.70 -11.79
C TYR A 267 16.61 19.65 -10.57
N LEU A 268 16.81 18.69 -9.66
CA LEU A 268 16.03 18.61 -8.42
C LEU A 268 16.26 19.83 -7.51
N LYS A 269 17.48 20.38 -7.50
CA LYS A 269 17.76 21.66 -6.80
C LYS A 269 17.05 22.83 -7.46
N GLU A 270 17.11 22.93 -8.80
CA GLU A 270 16.42 23.97 -9.57
C GLU A 270 14.90 23.97 -9.33
N ARG A 271 14.31 22.79 -9.11
CA ARG A 271 12.87 22.61 -8.92
C ARG A 271 12.44 22.47 -7.46
N LYS A 272 13.33 22.73 -6.51
CA LYS A 272 13.03 22.54 -5.07
C LYS A 272 11.81 23.34 -4.61
N ASP A 273 11.63 24.55 -5.12
CA ASP A 273 10.49 25.42 -4.79
C ASP A 273 9.14 24.89 -5.31
N GLN A 274 9.15 24.03 -6.33
CA GLN A 274 7.97 23.32 -6.84
C GLN A 274 7.72 22.02 -6.07
N ILE A 275 8.80 21.31 -5.71
CA ILE A 275 8.73 20.04 -5.00
C ILE A 275 8.27 20.25 -3.54
N HIS A 276 8.66 21.34 -2.88
CA HIS A 276 8.32 21.56 -1.48
C HIS A 276 6.80 21.67 -1.23
N PRO A 277 6.04 22.49 -1.98
CA PRO A 277 4.57 22.49 -1.89
C PRO A 277 3.96 21.11 -2.12
N LEU A 278 4.50 20.31 -3.04
CA LEU A 278 4.01 18.94 -3.26
C LEU A 278 4.20 18.05 -2.03
N MET A 279 5.36 18.10 -1.40
CA MET A 279 5.66 17.37 -0.15
C MET A 279 4.69 17.77 0.97
N GLU A 280 4.47 19.07 1.16
CA GLU A 280 3.57 19.59 2.20
C GLU A 280 2.11 19.19 1.96
N ASN A 281 1.63 19.33 0.73
CA ASN A 281 0.29 18.92 0.36
C ASN A 281 0.09 17.42 0.53
N ALA A 282 1.08 16.60 0.18
CA ALA A 282 1.05 15.17 0.44
C ALA A 282 0.89 14.85 1.93
N PHE A 283 1.69 15.49 2.78
CA PHE A 283 1.63 15.28 4.23
C PHE A 283 0.27 15.69 4.81
N ASN A 284 -0.21 16.89 4.46
CA ASN A 284 -1.49 17.42 4.93
C ASN A 284 -2.67 16.56 4.47
N ALA A 285 -2.66 16.11 3.22
CA ALA A 285 -3.69 15.23 2.67
C ALA A 285 -3.68 13.87 3.38
N THR A 286 -2.49 13.28 3.59
CA THR A 286 -2.35 12.01 4.31
C THR A 286 -2.84 12.12 5.76
N MET A 287 -2.49 13.20 6.46
CA MET A 287 -2.99 13.47 7.81
C MET A 287 -4.53 13.54 7.86
N LYS A 288 -5.16 14.16 6.85
CA LYS A 288 -6.62 14.29 6.73
C LYS A 288 -7.30 13.05 6.12
N LYS A 289 -6.55 11.99 5.79
CA LYS A 289 -7.03 10.82 5.01
C LYS A 289 -7.69 11.22 3.68
N CYS A 290 -7.21 12.31 3.08
CA CYS A 290 -7.65 12.83 1.80
C CYS A 290 -6.67 12.39 0.71
N LEU A 291 -7.22 12.11 -0.48
CA LEU A 291 -6.45 11.70 -1.66
C LEU A 291 -6.34 12.83 -2.69
N ASN A 292 -7.35 13.70 -2.69
CA ASN A 292 -7.39 14.86 -3.54
C ASN A 292 -6.63 16.01 -2.87
N LEU A 293 -5.96 16.80 -3.71
CA LEU A 293 -5.27 18.03 -3.37
C LEU A 293 -6.08 19.20 -3.98
N PRO A 294 -7.21 19.60 -3.37
CA PRO A 294 -8.14 20.56 -3.98
C PRO A 294 -7.53 21.96 -4.14
N ASP A 295 -6.58 22.33 -3.27
CA ASP A 295 -5.94 23.65 -3.28
C ASP A 295 -4.57 23.64 -3.98
N PHE A 296 -4.26 22.59 -4.75
CA PHE A 296 -2.98 22.48 -5.44
C PHE A 296 -2.99 23.26 -6.76
N SER A 297 -2.39 24.46 -6.74
CA SER A 297 -2.14 25.24 -7.96
C SER A 297 -0.75 24.91 -8.52
N SER A 298 -0.69 24.35 -9.72
CA SER A 298 0.56 24.20 -10.47
C SER A 298 0.39 24.61 -11.94
N ASP A 299 1.45 25.16 -12.51
CA ASP A 299 1.52 25.42 -13.96
C ASP A 299 1.77 24.10 -14.71
N GLU A 300 1.29 23.95 -15.95
CA GLU A 300 1.43 22.72 -16.76
C GLU A 300 2.89 22.23 -16.94
N THR A 301 3.88 23.09 -16.71
CA THR A 301 5.31 22.79 -16.81
C THR A 301 5.97 22.41 -15.48
N ASP A 302 5.17 22.31 -14.42
CA ASP A 302 5.63 21.96 -13.08
C ASP A 302 5.97 20.47 -12.98
N ILE A 303 7.08 20.18 -12.29
CA ILE A 303 7.53 18.81 -12.02
C ILE A 303 6.47 17.96 -11.30
N CYS A 304 5.52 18.59 -10.60
CA CYS A 304 4.43 17.91 -9.91
C CYS A 304 3.54 17.09 -10.85
N HIS A 305 3.40 17.48 -12.12
CA HIS A 305 2.66 16.71 -13.13
C HIS A 305 3.32 15.36 -13.47
N ALA A 306 4.57 15.13 -13.06
CA ALA A 306 5.20 13.81 -13.15
C ALA A 306 4.69 12.81 -12.10
N PHE A 307 3.99 13.29 -11.06
CA PHE A 307 3.56 12.50 -9.90
C PHE A 307 2.06 12.54 -9.65
N LEU A 308 1.36 13.52 -10.24
CA LEU A 308 -0.06 13.78 -10.04
C LEU A 308 -0.87 13.41 -11.29
N LYS A 309 -2.07 12.85 -11.07
CA LYS A 309 -3.16 12.82 -12.05
C LYS A 309 -4.03 14.06 -11.88
N MET A 310 -4.47 14.62 -13.01
CA MET A 310 -5.40 15.76 -13.05
C MET A 310 -6.80 15.24 -13.38
N ILE A 311 -7.79 15.63 -12.60
CA ILE A 311 -9.20 15.26 -12.80
C ILE A 311 -10.01 16.55 -12.88
N THR A 312 -10.61 16.79 -14.03
CA THR A 312 -11.41 18.00 -14.27
C THR A 312 -12.88 17.65 -14.33
N THR A 313 -13.67 18.20 -13.41
CA THR A 313 -15.13 18.13 -13.43
C THR A 313 -15.70 19.42 -14.00
N THR A 314 -16.57 19.34 -14.99
CA THR A 314 -17.27 20.53 -15.51
C THR A 314 -18.60 20.70 -14.76
N ASP A 315 -18.64 21.61 -13.80
CA ASP A 315 -19.82 21.87 -12.98
C ASP A 315 -20.88 22.69 -13.76
N SER A 316 -20.46 23.41 -14.82
CA SER A 316 -21.34 24.10 -15.75
C SER A 316 -20.67 24.29 -17.12
N PRO A 317 -21.37 24.77 -18.16
CA PRO A 317 -20.74 25.11 -19.45
C PRO A 317 -19.62 26.15 -19.34
N THR A 318 -19.56 26.91 -18.24
CA THR A 318 -18.60 28.00 -18.02
C THR A 318 -17.72 27.81 -16.79
N SER A 319 -17.88 26.73 -16.03
CA SER A 319 -17.08 26.45 -14.84
C SER A 319 -16.60 25.01 -14.83
N ALA A 320 -15.31 24.84 -14.60
CA ALA A 320 -14.69 23.55 -14.39
C ALA A 320 -13.83 23.63 -13.13
N THR A 321 -13.92 22.61 -12.29
CA THR A 321 -13.07 22.45 -11.13
C THR A 321 -12.08 21.34 -11.43
N THR A 322 -10.79 21.62 -11.26
CA THR A 322 -9.72 20.65 -11.49
C THR A 322 -9.10 20.28 -10.16
N TYR A 323 -9.04 18.98 -9.89
CA TYR A 323 -8.42 18.40 -8.71
C TYR A 323 -7.17 17.62 -9.13
N CYS A 324 -6.19 17.60 -8.23
CA CYS A 324 -5.00 16.78 -8.38
C CYS A 324 -5.04 15.62 -7.38
N ALA A 325 -4.59 14.44 -7.77
CA ALA A 325 -4.35 13.33 -6.85
C ALA A 325 -3.04 12.65 -7.22
N PHE A 326 -2.37 12.00 -6.26
CA PHE A 326 -1.19 11.21 -6.60
C PHE A 326 -1.56 10.01 -7.47
N LEU A 327 -0.63 9.59 -8.34
CA LEU A 327 -0.82 8.39 -9.19
C LEU A 327 -1.04 7.11 -8.37
N HIS A 328 -0.52 7.06 -7.14
CA HIS A 328 -0.71 5.96 -6.20
C HIS A 328 -0.49 6.44 -4.76
N ASN A 329 -1.21 5.87 -3.79
CA ASN A 329 -1.16 6.31 -2.38
C ASN A 329 0.24 6.15 -1.77
N THR A 330 1.00 5.13 -2.20
CA THR A 330 2.42 4.97 -1.82
C THR A 330 3.27 6.17 -2.21
N MET A 331 2.97 6.83 -3.34
CA MET A 331 3.69 8.04 -3.74
C MET A 331 3.34 9.20 -2.79
N GLN A 332 2.07 9.34 -2.42
CA GLN A 332 1.63 10.32 -1.43
C GLN A 332 2.30 10.10 -0.06
N GLU A 333 2.35 8.86 0.41
CA GLU A 333 3.03 8.47 1.66
C GLU A 333 4.54 8.76 1.60
N PHE A 334 5.19 8.48 0.47
CA PHE A 334 6.59 8.78 0.22
C PHE A 334 6.88 10.30 0.24
N PHE A 335 6.08 11.12 -0.46
CA PHE A 335 6.23 12.58 -0.42
C PHE A 335 5.93 13.16 0.97
N SER A 336 5.01 12.55 1.71
CA SER A 336 4.74 12.90 3.11
C SER A 336 5.96 12.64 4.00
N ALA A 337 6.68 11.55 3.76
CA ALA A 337 7.90 11.22 4.49
C ALA A 337 9.05 12.16 4.15
N LEU A 338 9.16 12.60 2.89
CA LEU A 338 10.10 13.66 2.48
C LEU A 338 9.80 14.98 3.18
N TRP A 339 8.52 15.33 3.36
CA TRP A 339 8.14 16.52 4.13
C TRP A 339 8.59 16.40 5.60
N LEU A 340 8.33 15.27 6.25
CA LEU A 340 8.77 15.01 7.62
C LEU A 340 10.30 15.03 7.77
N LEU A 341 11.03 14.51 6.78
CA LEU A 341 12.49 14.59 6.78
C LEU A 341 12.98 16.05 6.80
N GLY A 342 12.26 16.95 6.12
CA GLY A 342 12.50 18.39 6.15
C GLY A 342 12.08 19.10 7.43
N HIS A 343 11.18 18.49 8.21
CA HIS A 343 10.55 19.06 9.40
C HIS A 343 10.71 18.12 10.62
N PRO A 344 11.95 17.92 11.11
CA PRO A 344 12.21 16.93 12.15
C PRO A 344 11.44 17.17 13.46
N ASP A 345 11.05 18.42 13.74
CA ASP A 345 10.28 18.79 14.93
C ASP A 345 8.84 18.20 14.92
N GLU A 346 8.29 17.87 13.76
CA GLU A 346 6.95 17.26 13.64
C GLU A 346 6.98 15.73 13.79
N ILE A 347 8.15 15.09 13.69
CA ILE A 347 8.28 13.62 13.72
C ILE A 347 7.73 13.06 15.04
N ASP A 348 8.01 13.72 16.16
CA ASP A 348 7.56 13.31 17.49
C ASP A 348 6.04 13.21 17.59
N LYS A 349 5.36 14.21 17.03
CA LYS A 349 3.91 14.27 17.01
C LYS A 349 3.34 13.14 16.16
N VAL A 350 3.94 12.85 15.01
CA VAL A 350 3.50 11.74 14.15
C VAL A 350 3.74 10.38 14.80
N LEU A 351 4.89 10.19 15.48
CA LEU A 351 5.18 8.97 16.24
C LEU A 351 4.10 8.68 17.30
N GLN A 352 3.63 9.71 17.99
CA GLN A 352 2.56 9.57 18.99
C GLN A 352 1.19 9.35 18.35
N LEU A 353 0.84 10.13 17.32
CA LEU A 353 -0.46 10.02 16.65
C LEU A 353 -0.65 8.63 16.04
N CYS A 354 0.37 8.07 15.38
CA CYS A 354 0.28 6.78 14.70
C CYS A 354 0.10 5.56 15.63
N GLN A 355 0.14 5.76 16.95
CA GLN A 355 -0.26 4.74 17.94
C GLN A 355 -1.79 4.62 18.06
N THR A 356 -2.54 5.65 17.68
CA THR A 356 -4.00 5.64 17.72
C THR A 356 -4.57 4.91 16.50
N GLU A 357 -5.68 4.18 16.67
CA GLU A 357 -6.37 3.54 15.53
C GLU A 357 -6.83 4.58 14.48
N GLU A 358 -7.17 5.81 14.91
CA GLU A 358 -7.53 6.88 13.98
C GLU A 358 -6.37 7.27 13.05
N HIS A 359 -5.13 7.30 13.52
CA HIS A 359 -3.98 7.77 12.73
C HIS A 359 -2.97 6.66 12.39
N LYS A 360 -3.34 5.40 12.57
CA LYS A 360 -2.50 4.22 12.30
C LYS A 360 -1.98 4.18 10.87
N HIS A 361 -2.70 4.76 9.91
CA HIS A 361 -2.26 4.88 8.51
C HIS A 361 -0.94 5.65 8.35
N MET A 362 -0.61 6.55 9.28
CA MET A 362 0.66 7.30 9.29
C MET A 362 1.89 6.41 9.50
N ARG A 363 1.72 5.16 9.94
CA ARG A 363 2.80 4.17 10.03
C ARG A 363 3.50 3.94 8.70
N HIS A 364 2.78 4.03 7.57
CA HIS A 364 3.38 3.93 6.23
C HIS A 364 4.37 5.08 5.97
N VAL A 365 4.01 6.30 6.36
CA VAL A 365 4.88 7.48 6.27
C VAL A 365 6.16 7.31 7.11
N LEU A 366 6.02 6.77 8.33
CA LEU A 366 7.17 6.51 9.20
C LEU A 366 8.08 5.39 8.68
N SER A 367 7.52 4.37 8.03
CA SER A 367 8.33 3.34 7.36
C SER A 367 9.20 3.93 6.25
N PHE A 368 8.63 4.84 5.44
CA PHE A 368 9.41 5.59 4.46
C PHE A 368 10.45 6.49 5.12
N LEU A 369 10.10 7.21 6.19
CA LEU A 369 11.04 8.05 6.92
C LEU A 369 12.26 7.26 7.40
N CYS A 370 12.06 6.05 7.93
CA CYS A 370 13.15 5.15 8.32
C CYS A 370 14.09 4.87 7.13
N GLY A 371 13.54 4.52 5.97
CA GLY A 371 14.36 4.28 4.78
C GLY A 371 15.06 5.51 4.20
N LEU A 372 14.43 6.68 4.30
CA LEU A 372 15.04 7.96 3.89
C LEU A 372 16.27 8.32 4.75
N LEU A 373 16.27 7.87 6.00
CA LEU A 373 17.35 8.08 6.98
C LEU A 373 18.49 7.05 6.88
N SER A 374 18.37 6.04 6.01
CA SER A 374 19.43 5.06 5.80
C SER A 374 20.69 5.70 5.18
N GLU A 375 21.87 5.21 5.57
CA GLU A 375 23.15 5.77 5.12
C GLU A 375 23.29 5.71 3.58
N HIS A 376 22.77 4.65 2.96
CA HIS A 376 22.78 4.49 1.52
C HIS A 376 22.00 5.59 0.80
N ASN A 377 20.83 5.98 1.34
CA ASN A 377 19.91 6.90 0.67
C ASN A 377 20.28 8.38 0.86
N ILE A 378 21.09 8.72 1.86
CA ILE A 378 21.61 10.09 2.08
C ILE A 378 22.20 10.66 0.79
N LYS A 379 23.03 9.88 0.09
CA LYS A 379 23.71 10.34 -1.15
C LYS A 379 22.74 10.67 -2.29
N LEU A 380 21.55 10.05 -2.29
CA LEU A 380 20.50 10.25 -3.30
C LEU A 380 19.62 11.46 -2.96
N LEU A 381 19.53 11.83 -1.68
CA LEU A 381 18.65 12.90 -1.18
C LEU A 381 19.38 14.21 -0.87
N LYS A 382 20.72 14.20 -0.82
CA LYS A 382 21.57 15.37 -0.51
C LYS A 382 21.33 16.60 -1.40
N CYS A 383 20.69 16.42 -2.55
CA CYS A 383 20.31 17.52 -3.43
C CYS A 383 19.13 18.33 -2.88
N LEU A 384 18.26 17.72 -2.07
CA LEU A 384 17.08 18.35 -1.49
C LEU A 384 17.28 18.69 0.00
N PHE A 385 18.01 17.85 0.74
CA PHE A 385 18.19 17.97 2.18
C PHE A 385 19.68 17.96 2.57
N PRO A 386 20.12 18.75 3.57
CA PRO A 386 21.49 18.69 4.08
C PRO A 386 21.83 17.33 4.70
N GLU A 387 22.99 16.75 4.37
CA GLU A 387 23.40 15.44 4.89
C GLU A 387 23.53 15.42 6.42
N ASP A 388 23.98 16.53 7.02
CA ASP A 388 24.15 16.63 8.47
C ASP A 388 22.80 16.65 9.20
N GLN A 389 21.76 17.24 8.60
CA GLN A 389 20.40 17.18 9.12
C GLN A 389 19.89 15.74 9.13
N ILE A 390 20.00 15.02 8.01
CA ILE A 390 19.53 13.63 7.90
C ILE A 390 20.21 12.74 8.94
N LYS A 391 21.53 12.88 9.11
CA LYS A 391 22.30 12.13 10.11
C LYS A 391 21.87 12.45 11.54
N LYS A 392 21.74 13.73 11.89
CA LYS A 392 21.25 14.17 13.21
C LYS A 392 19.87 13.59 13.51
N THR A 393 18.96 13.62 12.53
CA THR A 393 17.62 13.04 12.68
C THR A 393 17.68 11.53 12.91
N SER A 394 18.51 10.82 12.13
CA SER A 394 18.68 9.36 12.24
C SER A 394 19.21 8.95 13.62
N ASP A 395 20.17 9.71 14.17
CA ASP A 395 20.83 9.40 15.45
C ASP A 395 19.84 9.36 16.63
N TRP A 396 18.92 10.34 16.73
CA TRP A 396 17.95 10.37 17.84
C TRP A 396 16.68 9.58 17.55
N LEU A 397 16.29 9.44 16.27
CA LEU A 397 15.03 8.79 15.91
C LEU A 397 15.01 7.32 16.33
N ILE A 398 16.13 6.60 16.17
CA ILE A 398 16.19 5.15 16.47
C ILE A 398 15.77 4.87 17.91
N GLU A 399 16.36 5.59 18.87
CA GLU A 399 16.05 5.40 20.29
C GLU A 399 14.58 5.72 20.56
N LYS A 400 14.11 6.86 20.05
CA LYS A 400 12.74 7.32 20.28
C LYS A 400 11.68 6.44 19.61
N PHE A 401 11.95 5.96 18.40
CA PHE A 401 11.10 5.02 17.69
C PHE A 401 10.96 3.73 18.48
N LEU A 402 12.08 3.12 18.90
CA LEU A 402 12.06 1.91 19.70
C LEU A 402 11.38 2.12 21.06
N ASP A 403 11.61 3.24 21.73
CA ASP A 403 10.93 3.54 22.99
C ASP A 403 9.42 3.72 22.83
N THR A 404 8.98 4.35 21.74
CA THR A 404 7.55 4.57 21.48
C THR A 404 6.82 3.28 21.14
N PHE A 405 7.41 2.45 20.27
CA PHE A 405 6.74 1.24 19.76
C PHE A 405 6.93 0.00 20.65
N LEU A 406 7.94 -0.06 21.50
CA LEU A 406 8.16 -1.22 22.40
C LEU A 406 7.54 -1.03 23.79
N GLN A 407 7.08 0.18 24.13
CA GLN A 407 6.35 0.40 25.38
C GLN A 407 4.89 -0.06 25.23
N PRO A 408 4.37 -0.92 26.14
CA PRO A 408 2.98 -1.32 26.10
C PRO A 408 2.09 -0.11 26.40
N GLN A 409 1.17 0.21 25.48
CA GLN A 409 0.24 1.34 25.59
C GLN A 409 -0.92 1.03 26.56
N SER A 410 -1.23 -0.25 26.79
CA SER A 410 -2.21 -0.73 27.78
C SER A 410 -1.96 -2.21 28.15
N GLU A 411 -2.65 -2.74 29.17
CA GLU A 411 -2.57 -4.17 29.57
C GLU A 411 -3.09 -5.15 28.48
N SER A 412 -3.68 -4.64 27.39
CA SER A 412 -4.36 -5.42 26.35
C SER A 412 -3.84 -5.22 24.92
N GLU A 413 -2.96 -4.24 24.67
CA GLU A 413 -2.42 -3.98 23.33
C GLU A 413 -0.96 -4.47 23.23
N GLU A 414 -0.74 -5.44 22.36
CA GLU A 414 0.59 -5.94 22.01
C GLU A 414 1.21 -5.05 20.91
N PHE A 415 2.54 -4.89 20.95
CA PHE A 415 3.26 -4.10 19.96
C PHE A 415 3.34 -4.84 18.61
N ASP A 416 3.35 -4.07 17.52
CA ASP A 416 3.39 -4.62 16.16
C ASP A 416 4.83 -4.98 15.76
N LEU A 417 5.24 -6.22 16.10
CA LEU A 417 6.57 -6.74 15.87
C LEU A 417 7.01 -6.67 14.40
N LEU A 418 6.13 -7.08 13.48
CA LEU A 418 6.46 -7.13 12.06
C LEU A 418 6.62 -5.72 11.48
N TYR A 419 5.80 -4.76 11.92
CA TYR A 419 5.97 -3.36 11.55
C TYR A 419 7.31 -2.79 12.02
N VAL A 420 7.73 -3.06 13.27
CA VAL A 420 9.04 -2.62 13.77
C VAL A 420 10.17 -3.24 12.96
N CYS A 421 10.10 -4.53 12.66
CA CYS A 421 11.09 -5.21 11.80
C CYS A 421 11.13 -4.60 10.40
N GLN A 422 9.98 -4.23 9.83
CA GLN A 422 9.90 -3.55 8.53
C GLN A 422 10.60 -2.19 8.56
N CYS A 423 10.37 -1.37 9.60
CA CYS A 423 11.05 -0.08 9.73
C CYS A 423 12.57 -0.23 9.90
N LEU A 424 13.02 -1.22 10.67
CA LEU A 424 14.44 -1.53 10.83
C LEU A 424 15.08 -2.01 9.53
N TYR A 425 14.34 -2.83 8.77
CA TYR A 425 14.72 -3.24 7.42
C TYR A 425 14.81 -2.04 6.47
N GLU A 426 13.85 -1.12 6.47
CA GLU A 426 13.95 0.10 5.66
C GLU A 426 15.16 0.96 6.06
N LEU A 427 15.40 1.13 7.37
CA LEU A 427 16.51 1.93 7.90
C LEU A 427 17.89 1.35 7.54
N GLN A 428 17.98 0.03 7.31
CA GLN A 428 19.23 -0.68 6.99
C GLN A 428 20.37 -0.39 7.99
N SER A 429 20.05 -0.30 9.29
CA SER A 429 21.01 -0.01 10.36
C SER A 429 21.23 -1.23 11.26
N PRO A 430 22.40 -1.91 11.16
CA PRO A 430 22.75 -3.01 12.05
C PRO A 430 22.72 -2.61 13.53
N LYS A 431 23.15 -1.37 13.83
CA LYS A 431 23.11 -0.83 15.20
C LYS A 431 21.68 -0.77 15.74
N ALA A 432 20.73 -0.27 14.93
CA ALA A 432 19.33 -0.20 15.34
C ALA A 432 18.73 -1.59 15.57
N CYS A 433 19.06 -2.57 14.72
CA CYS A 433 18.62 -3.96 14.86
C CYS A 433 19.12 -4.59 16.16
N LEU A 434 20.40 -4.40 16.49
CA LEU A 434 20.98 -4.91 17.74
C LEU A 434 20.32 -4.28 18.97
N MET A 435 20.11 -2.96 18.96
CA MET A 435 19.40 -2.26 20.05
C MET A 435 17.98 -2.79 20.24
N PHE A 436 17.27 -3.06 19.14
CA PHE A 436 15.95 -3.69 19.17
C PHE A 436 15.99 -5.10 19.77
N LEU A 437 16.90 -5.95 19.30
CA LEU A 437 17.03 -7.33 19.79
C LEU A 437 17.41 -7.40 21.28
N GLU A 438 18.26 -6.47 21.75
CA GLU A 438 18.57 -6.32 23.17
C GLU A 438 17.33 -5.99 24.00
N LYS A 439 16.50 -5.03 23.55
CA LYS A 439 15.24 -4.67 24.21
C LYS A 439 14.23 -5.82 24.22
N MET A 440 14.26 -6.68 23.20
CA MET A 440 13.41 -7.87 23.08
C MET A 440 13.94 -9.10 23.81
N ASP A 441 15.07 -9.01 24.53
CA ASP A 441 15.80 -10.17 25.08
C ASP A 441 16.05 -11.27 24.04
N HIS A 442 16.20 -10.88 22.78
CA HIS A 442 16.41 -11.77 21.63
C HIS A 442 15.29 -12.82 21.49
N ARG A 443 14.04 -12.44 21.75
CA ARG A 443 12.86 -13.28 21.54
C ARG A 443 11.88 -12.58 20.61
N LEU A 444 11.54 -13.25 19.51
CA LEU A 444 10.62 -12.74 18.50
C LEU A 444 9.49 -13.76 18.32
N GLU A 445 8.27 -13.35 18.60
CA GLU A 445 7.08 -14.22 18.50
C GLU A 445 6.02 -13.48 17.66
N PRO A 446 6.07 -13.60 16.32
CA PRO A 446 5.00 -13.08 15.47
C PRO A 446 3.67 -13.77 15.83
N GLU A 447 2.58 -12.99 15.89
CA GLU A 447 1.23 -13.53 16.18
C GLU A 447 0.33 -13.61 14.93
N VAL A 448 0.85 -13.20 13.78
CA VAL A 448 0.13 -13.17 12.50
C VAL A 448 0.92 -13.93 11.44
N ASP A 449 0.23 -14.38 10.40
CA ASP A 449 0.86 -15.01 9.25
C ASP A 449 1.82 -14.02 8.55
N LEU A 450 2.89 -14.53 7.94
CA LEU A 450 3.94 -13.70 7.35
C LEU A 450 3.92 -13.80 5.83
N ASP A 451 3.92 -12.65 5.16
CA ASP A 451 4.21 -12.60 3.73
C ASP A 451 5.74 -12.72 3.46
N PRO A 452 6.16 -12.99 2.20
CA PRO A 452 7.57 -13.13 1.86
C PRO A 452 8.43 -11.91 2.21
N HIS A 453 7.92 -10.69 2.05
CA HIS A 453 8.67 -9.48 2.36
C HIS A 453 8.81 -9.26 3.88
N GLN A 454 7.78 -9.59 4.67
CA GLN A 454 7.85 -9.62 6.13
C GLN A 454 8.87 -10.66 6.62
N CYS A 455 8.95 -11.83 5.96
CA CYS A 455 9.99 -12.82 6.22
C CYS A 455 11.39 -12.27 5.90
N CYS A 456 11.54 -11.56 4.79
CA CYS A 456 12.79 -10.89 4.41
C CYS A 456 13.22 -9.86 5.48
N ALA A 457 12.30 -9.00 5.92
CA ALA A 457 12.57 -8.00 6.96
C ALA A 457 12.93 -8.64 8.32
N LEU A 458 12.19 -9.67 8.73
CA LEU A 458 12.47 -10.42 9.96
C LEU A 458 13.84 -11.12 9.90
N SER A 459 14.15 -11.77 8.77
CA SER A 459 15.43 -12.43 8.51
C SER A 459 16.59 -11.44 8.55
N TYR A 460 16.41 -10.24 7.99
CA TYR A 460 17.41 -9.18 8.05
C TYR A 460 17.74 -8.79 9.49
N VAL A 461 16.73 -8.58 10.33
CA VAL A 461 16.91 -8.21 11.75
C VAL A 461 17.64 -9.32 12.51
N ILE A 462 17.18 -10.57 12.39
CA ILE A 462 17.82 -11.74 13.02
C ILE A 462 19.26 -11.91 12.53
N GLY A 463 19.49 -11.71 11.23
CA GLY A 463 20.79 -11.79 10.58
C GLY A 463 21.84 -10.84 11.17
N GLN A 464 21.43 -9.76 11.83
CA GLN A 464 22.36 -8.83 12.49
C GLN A 464 22.92 -9.38 13.82
N SER A 465 22.25 -10.35 14.44
CA SER A 465 22.67 -10.96 15.70
C SER A 465 23.78 -11.99 15.49
N ARG A 466 25.04 -11.56 15.53
CA ARG A 466 26.19 -12.45 15.30
C ARG A 466 26.66 -13.21 16.54
N ASP A 467 26.43 -12.65 17.73
CA ASP A 467 27.02 -13.14 18.97
C ASP A 467 26.04 -13.91 19.88
N LYS A 468 24.73 -13.83 19.59
CA LYS A 468 23.67 -14.46 20.38
C LYS A 468 22.57 -14.99 19.46
N GLU A 469 22.12 -16.21 19.72
CA GLU A 469 20.97 -16.79 19.01
C GLU A 469 19.69 -16.02 19.38
N VAL A 470 18.84 -15.79 18.38
CA VAL A 470 17.52 -15.19 18.52
C VAL A 470 16.49 -16.30 18.59
N TYR A 471 15.71 -16.33 19.67
CA TYR A 471 14.58 -17.23 19.80
C TYR A 471 13.43 -16.77 18.90
N VAL A 472 12.94 -17.65 18.02
CA VAL A 472 11.84 -17.33 17.11
C VAL A 472 10.73 -18.36 17.23
N ASN A 473 9.53 -17.92 17.63
CA ASN A 473 8.35 -18.76 17.71
C ASN A 473 7.42 -18.50 16.52
N LEU A 474 7.23 -19.50 15.66
CA LEU A 474 6.32 -19.45 14.50
C LEU A 474 5.17 -20.46 14.59
N GLU A 475 4.95 -21.09 15.76
CA GLU A 475 3.96 -22.20 15.90
C GLU A 475 2.55 -21.80 15.46
N ASP A 476 2.18 -20.53 15.64
CA ASP A 476 0.85 -20.00 15.31
C ASP A 476 0.80 -19.23 13.98
N CYS A 477 1.87 -19.26 13.17
CA CYS A 477 2.00 -18.50 11.92
C CYS A 477 1.99 -19.41 10.69
N ASN A 478 1.29 -19.00 9.64
CA ASN A 478 1.51 -19.53 8.30
C ASN A 478 2.65 -18.75 7.63
N VAL A 479 3.59 -19.48 7.02
CA VAL A 479 4.71 -18.94 6.25
C VAL A 479 4.81 -19.77 4.96
N THR A 480 4.99 -19.10 3.82
CA THR A 480 5.22 -19.80 2.53
C THR A 480 6.58 -20.49 2.49
N ASP A 481 6.76 -21.44 1.58
CA ASP A 481 8.07 -22.06 1.33
C ASP A 481 9.14 -21.00 1.02
N VAL A 482 8.79 -20.01 0.18
CA VAL A 482 9.65 -18.84 -0.11
C VAL A 482 10.03 -18.07 1.17
N GLY A 483 9.06 -17.79 2.04
CA GLY A 483 9.30 -17.09 3.29
C GLY A 483 10.18 -17.91 4.25
N MET A 484 9.98 -19.23 4.29
CA MET A 484 10.80 -20.15 5.07
C MET A 484 12.23 -20.20 4.56
N ASP A 485 12.45 -20.24 3.24
CA ASP A 485 13.79 -20.19 2.64
C ASP A 485 14.56 -18.91 3.02
N MET A 486 13.86 -17.77 3.09
CA MET A 486 14.44 -16.51 3.58
C MET A 486 14.84 -16.62 5.06
N MET A 487 13.97 -17.15 5.91
CA MET A 487 14.26 -17.34 7.34
C MET A 487 15.43 -18.32 7.55
N LEU A 488 15.52 -19.39 6.74
CA LEU A 488 16.61 -20.36 6.80
C LEU A 488 17.97 -19.76 6.40
N SER A 489 17.99 -18.69 5.60
CA SER A 489 19.24 -17.99 5.25
C SER A 489 19.97 -17.42 6.48
N CYS A 490 19.25 -17.14 7.56
CA CYS A 490 19.79 -16.70 8.85
C CYS A 490 19.76 -17.78 9.95
N SER A 491 19.59 -19.05 9.57
CA SER A 491 19.56 -20.21 10.47
C SER A 491 20.67 -20.31 11.53
N PRO A 492 21.96 -19.95 11.30
CA PRO A 492 22.97 -20.00 12.37
C PRO A 492 22.66 -19.04 13.53
N ASN A 493 21.80 -18.06 13.33
CA ASN A 493 21.42 -17.08 14.33
C ASN A 493 20.07 -17.37 14.98
N ILE A 494 19.37 -18.46 14.59
CA ILE A 494 18.02 -18.80 15.08
C ILE A 494 18.09 -19.95 16.08
N ARG A 495 17.33 -19.79 17.17
CA ARG A 495 16.95 -20.86 18.08
C ARG A 495 15.43 -21.02 18.05
N TYR A 496 14.95 -22.23 17.84
CA TYR A 496 13.51 -22.55 17.94
C TYR A 496 13.08 -22.91 19.35
#